data_AF-A0A2T5C3P9-F1
#
_entry.id   AF-A0A2T5C3P9-F1
#
_cell.length_a   1.000
_cell.length_b   1.000
_cell.length_c   1.000
_cell.angle_alpha   90.00
_cell.angle_beta   90.00
_cell.angle_gamma   90.00
#
_symmetry.space_group_name_H-M   'P 1'
#
loop_
_entity.id
_entity.type
_entity.pdbx_description
1 polymer ?
#
loop_
_entity_poly.entity_id
_entity_poly.type
_entity_poly.pdbx_seq_one_letter_code
_entity_poly.pdbx_strand_id
1 'polypeptide(L)'
;MKELPVKAMVQREARKRKIRAADVAKGLGIDYTSARTLFLRPTMQVQRLADLSELFEYNFFRELAQQLPYDAPYYNDENELNSATDEIGKLKQRIFELEIENRTLKEAFQQALAR
;
A
#
# COMPACT_ATOMS: atom_id res chain seq x y z
N MET A 1 5.26 19.75 17.93
CA MET A 1 4.74 18.57 17.18
C MET A 1 3.40 18.19 17.80
N LYS A 2 2.35 17.94 17.01
CA LYS A 2 1.10 17.38 17.55
C LYS A 2 1.39 15.97 18.06
N GLU A 3 0.95 15.65 19.26
CA GLU A 3 1.08 14.29 19.79
C GLU A 3 0.20 13.35 18.98
N LEU A 4 0.78 12.25 18.48
CA LEU A 4 0.02 11.22 17.78
C LEU A 4 -0.88 10.49 18.80
N PRO A 5 -2.18 10.31 18.53
CA PRO A 5 -3.13 9.73 19.47
C PRO A 5 -3.05 8.20 19.55
N VAL A 6 -1.83 7.63 19.60
CA VAL A 6 -1.56 6.18 19.53
C VAL A 6 -2.33 5.42 20.62
N LYS A 7 -2.30 5.91 21.86
CA LYS A 7 -3.04 5.31 22.98
C LYS A 7 -4.55 5.24 22.70
N ALA A 8 -5.15 6.33 22.25
CA ALA A 8 -6.59 6.40 22.00
C ALA A 8 -7.00 5.45 20.86
N MET A 9 -6.18 5.40 19.80
CA MET A 9 -6.35 4.49 18.67
C MET A 9 -6.32 3.01 19.11
N VAL A 10 -5.29 2.61 19.86
CA VAL A 10 -5.15 1.23 20.38
C VAL A 10 -6.31 0.88 21.32
N GLN A 11 -6.69 1.79 22.23
CA GLN A 11 -7.81 1.57 23.14
C GLN A 11 -9.15 1.45 22.40
N ARG A 12 -9.37 2.23 21.34
CA ARG A 12 -10.56 2.17 20.50
C ARG A 12 -10.68 0.80 19.83
N GLU A 13 -9.61 0.33 19.18
CA GLU A 13 -9.63 -0.99 18.52
C GLU A 13 -9.74 -2.14 19.52
N ALA A 14 -9.10 -2.04 20.69
CA ALA A 14 -9.23 -3.03 21.75
C ALA A 14 -10.70 -3.18 22.20
N ARG A 15 -11.39 -2.05 22.42
CA ARG A 15 -12.81 -2.03 22.78
C ARG A 15 -13.69 -2.61 21.68
N LYS A 16 -13.45 -2.22 20.43
CA LYS A 16 -14.22 -2.69 19.26
C LYS A 16 -14.14 -4.20 19.10
N ARG A 17 -12.95 -4.78 19.32
CA ARG A 17 -12.67 -6.21 19.20
C ARG A 17 -12.83 -6.99 20.51
N LYS A 18 -13.24 -6.31 21.59
CA LYS A 18 -13.40 -6.88 22.95
C LYS A 18 -12.11 -7.52 23.50
N ILE A 19 -10.94 -7.06 23.04
CA ILE A 19 -9.62 -7.53 23.49
C ILE A 19 -9.31 -6.89 24.84
N ARG A 20 -8.98 -7.72 25.84
CA ARG A 20 -8.61 -7.29 27.19
C ARG A 20 -7.09 -7.38 27.37
N ALA A 21 -6.59 -6.77 28.45
CA ALA A 21 -5.16 -6.86 28.80
C ALA A 21 -4.69 -8.31 29.01
N ALA A 22 -5.57 -9.21 29.45
CA ALA A 22 -5.26 -10.64 29.56
C ALA A 22 -5.05 -11.30 28.19
N ASP A 23 -5.82 -10.90 27.18
CA ASP A 23 -5.70 -11.42 25.82
C ASP A 23 -4.42 -10.91 25.16
N VAL A 24 -4.06 -9.65 25.43
CA VAL A 24 -2.75 -9.09 25.02
C VAL A 24 -1.59 -9.77 25.72
N ALA A 25 -1.69 -10.03 27.02
CA ALA A 25 -0.66 -10.75 27.76
C ALA A 25 -0.40 -12.13 27.14
N LYS A 26 -1.47 -12.88 26.86
CA LYS A 26 -1.40 -14.19 26.20
C LYS A 26 -0.86 -14.09 24.77
N GLY A 27 -1.39 -13.17 23.97
CA GLY A 27 -1.03 -13.02 22.57
C GLY A 27 0.42 -12.57 22.35
N LEU A 28 0.96 -11.76 23.27
CA LEU A 28 2.34 -11.25 23.20
C LEU A 28 3.33 -12.04 24.05
N GLY A 29 2.87 -13.06 24.80
CA GLY A 29 3.73 -13.82 25.71
C GLY A 29 4.35 -13.00 26.84
N ILE A 30 3.67 -11.93 27.29
CA ILE A 30 4.13 -11.03 28.36
C ILE A 30 3.28 -11.17 29.61
N ASP A 31 3.80 -10.68 30.75
CA ASP A 31 3.00 -10.65 31.97
C ASP A 31 1.83 -9.66 31.89
N TYR A 32 0.80 -9.92 32.70
CA TYR A 32 -0.41 -9.11 32.73
C TYR A 32 -0.15 -7.64 33.09
N THR A 33 0.80 -7.37 33.98
CA THR A 33 1.13 -6.00 34.40
C THR A 33 1.76 -5.23 33.25
N SER A 34 2.65 -5.86 32.50
CA SER A 34 3.24 -5.30 31.28
C SER A 34 2.16 -5.02 30.23
N ALA A 35 1.26 -5.98 29.96
CA ALA A 35 0.16 -5.78 29.02
C ALA A 35 -0.77 -4.64 29.43
N ARG A 36 -1.12 -4.54 30.73
CA ARG A 36 -1.93 -3.44 31.26
C ARG A 36 -1.22 -2.09 31.12
N THR A 37 0.08 -2.05 31.41
CA THR A 37 0.89 -0.84 31.30
C THR A 37 0.94 -0.34 29.85
N LEU A 38 0.96 -1.26 28.89
CA LEU A 38 0.98 -0.96 27.45
C LEU A 38 -0.23 -0.12 27.00
N PHE A 39 -1.41 -0.35 27.58
CA PHE A 39 -2.61 0.46 27.32
C PHE A 39 -2.67 1.81 28.06
N LEU A 40 -1.88 1.96 29.12
CA LEU A 40 -1.91 3.16 29.97
C LEU A 40 -0.95 4.23 29.49
N ARG A 41 0.19 3.83 28.91
CA ARG A 41 1.24 4.75 28.46
C ARG A 41 0.76 5.65 27.32
N PRO A 42 1.11 6.94 27.34
CA PRO A 42 0.73 7.89 26.28
C PRO A 42 1.46 7.59 24.96
N THR A 43 2.69 7.08 25.05
CA THR A 43 3.52 6.70 23.92
C THR A 43 3.73 5.19 23.88
N MET A 44 3.97 4.67 22.68
CA MET A 44 4.21 3.25 22.44
C MET A 44 5.43 3.10 21.55
N GLN A 45 6.24 2.08 21.83
CA GLN A 45 7.35 1.70 20.95
C GLN A 45 6.80 1.14 19.63
N VAL A 46 7.47 1.43 18.52
CA VAL A 46 7.07 0.97 17.17
C VAL A 46 6.90 -0.55 17.14
N GLN A 47 7.84 -1.31 17.69
CA GLN A 47 7.74 -2.76 17.76
C GLN A 47 6.48 -3.21 18.50
N ARG A 48 6.15 -2.61 19.64
CA ARG A 48 4.94 -2.95 20.39
C ARG A 48 3.67 -2.65 19.62
N LEU A 49 3.67 -1.57 18.84
CA LEU A 49 2.54 -1.25 17.97
C LEU A 49 2.43 -2.23 16.79
N ALA A 50 3.55 -2.75 16.29
CA ALA A 50 3.57 -3.82 15.28
C ALA A 50 3.03 -5.13 15.86
N ASP A 51 3.51 -5.55 17.04
CA ASP A 51 3.01 -6.74 17.72
C ASP A 51 1.48 -6.65 17.96
N LEU A 52 1.00 -5.47 18.37
CA LEU A 52 -0.44 -5.23 18.51
C LEU A 52 -1.17 -5.19 17.17
N SER A 53 -0.53 -4.72 16.09
CA SER A 53 -1.15 -4.70 14.76
C SER A 53 -1.42 -6.12 14.28
N GLU A 54 -0.48 -7.03 14.52
CA GLU A 54 -0.64 -8.46 14.23
C GLU A 54 -1.72 -9.07 15.13
N LEU A 55 -1.61 -8.90 16.45
CA LEU A 55 -2.56 -9.47 17.40
C LEU A 55 -3.99 -8.98 17.17
N PHE A 56 -4.15 -7.72 16.80
CA PHE A 56 -5.46 -7.11 16.59
C PHE A 56 -5.92 -7.31 15.14
N GLU A 57 -5.11 -7.87 14.25
CA GLU A 57 -5.36 -7.92 12.81
C GLU A 57 -5.81 -6.54 12.29
N TYR A 58 -5.08 -5.50 12.68
CA TYR A 58 -5.38 -4.11 12.37
C TYR A 58 -4.12 -3.30 12.11
N ASN A 59 -4.03 -2.66 10.95
CA ASN A 59 -2.85 -1.88 10.57
C ASN A 59 -2.88 -0.48 11.20
N PHE A 60 -2.39 -0.38 12.43
CA PHE A 60 -2.26 0.88 13.15
C PHE A 60 -1.33 1.89 12.45
N PHE A 61 -0.31 1.42 11.74
CA PHE A 61 0.61 2.29 11.00
C PHE A 61 -0.07 2.99 9.82
N ARG A 62 -1.02 2.33 9.16
CA ARG A 62 -1.80 2.95 8.08
C ARG A 62 -2.65 4.11 8.58
N GLU A 63 -3.31 3.95 9.73
CA GLU A 63 -4.07 5.05 10.34
C GLU A 63 -3.15 6.19 10.79
N LEU A 64 -1.97 5.88 11.36
CA LEU A 64 -0.99 6.90 11.71
C LEU A 64 -0.46 7.64 10.49
N ALA A 65 -0.18 6.93 9.39
CA ALA A 65 0.32 7.53 8.16
C ALA A 65 -0.68 8.54 7.58
N GLN A 66 -1.99 8.29 7.67
CA GLN A 66 -3.03 9.23 7.24
C GLN A 66 -3.08 10.53 8.04
N GLN A 67 -2.54 10.55 9.26
CA GLN A 67 -2.51 11.74 10.11
C GLN A 67 -1.23 12.57 9.94
N LEU A 68 -0.22 12.01 9.26
CA LEU A 68 1.05 12.66 9.04
C LEU A 68 0.97 13.54 7.78
N PRO A 69 1.45 14.80 7.84
CA PRO A 69 1.42 15.73 6.71
C PRO A 69 2.62 15.51 5.78
N TYR A 70 2.99 14.26 5.52
CA TYR A 70 4.12 13.91 4.68
C TYR A 70 3.60 13.12 3.47
N ASP A 71 4.02 13.53 2.28
CA ASP A 71 3.73 12.79 1.07
C ASP A 71 4.46 11.44 1.08
N ALA A 72 3.87 10.45 0.42
CA ALA A 72 4.51 9.15 0.26
C ALA A 72 5.88 9.34 -0.42
N PRO A 73 6.93 8.63 0.03
CA PRO A 73 8.20 8.64 -0.68
C PRO A 73 7.99 8.15 -2.11
N TYR A 74 8.63 8.79 -3.08
CA TYR A 74 8.59 8.36 -4.47
C TYR A 74 9.40 7.07 -4.60
N TYR A 75 8.74 5.93 -4.49
CA TYR A 75 9.33 4.64 -4.81
C TYR A 75 9.14 4.43 -6.31
N ASN A 76 10.24 4.45 -7.07
CA ASN A 76 10.22 3.86 -8.41
C ASN A 76 10.02 2.36 -8.21
N ASP A 77 8.79 1.89 -8.30
CA ASP A 77 8.52 0.46 -8.29
C ASP A 77 9.11 -0.09 -9.59
N GLU A 78 10.29 -0.72 -9.52
CA GLU A 78 10.99 -1.27 -10.69
C GLU A 78 10.06 -2.19 -11.51
N ASN A 79 9.07 -2.81 -10.85
CA ASN A 79 8.05 -3.63 -11.50
C ASN A 79 7.04 -2.82 -12.33
N GLU A 80 6.59 -1.65 -11.86
CA GLU A 80 5.71 -0.78 -12.64
C GLU A 80 6.45 -0.21 -13.85
N LEU A 81 7.71 0.20 -13.67
CA LEU A 81 8.55 0.69 -14.75
C LEU A 81 8.79 -0.38 -15.83
N ASN A 82 9.08 -1.62 -15.42
CA ASN A 82 9.26 -2.74 -16.33
C ASN A 82 7.97 -3.09 -17.11
N SER A 83 6.81 -3.06 -16.44
CA SER A 83 5.52 -3.28 -17.12
C SER A 83 5.19 -2.18 -18.12
N ALA A 84 5.50 -0.92 -17.79
CA ALA A 84 5.26 0.22 -18.66
C ALA A 84 6.20 0.18 -19.88
N THR A 85 7.47 -0.21 -19.70
CA THR A 85 8.40 -0.38 -20.82
C THR A 85 7.99 -1.51 -21.76
N ASP A 86 7.48 -2.62 -21.22
CA ASP A 86 6.98 -3.74 -22.02
C ASP A 86 5.73 -3.36 -22.83
N GLU A 87 4.81 -2.61 -22.21
CA GLU A 87 3.61 -2.12 -22.89
C GLU A 87 3.96 -1.09 -23.98
N ILE A 88 4.89 -0.18 -23.71
CA ILE A 88 5.40 0.77 -24.71
C ILE A 88 6.07 0.02 -25.88
N GLY A 89 6.81 -1.06 -25.60
CA GLY A 89 7.40 -1.89 -26.64
C GLY A 89 6.35 -2.54 -27.55
N LYS A 90 5.32 -3.15 -26.95
CA LYS A 90 4.19 -3.76 -27.67
C LYS A 90 3.42 -2.73 -28.51
N LEU A 91 3.14 -1.57 -27.94
CA LEU A 91 2.44 -0.48 -28.65
C LEU A 91 3.24 0.03 -29.84
N LYS A 92 4.56 0.22 -29.69
CA LYS A 92 5.44 0.62 -30.80
C LYS A 92 5.46 -0.41 -31.93
N GLN A 93 5.52 -1.69 -31.59
CA GLN A 93 5.45 -2.76 -32.60
C GLN A 93 4.11 -2.75 -33.33
N ARG A 94 2.99 -2.56 -32.61
CA ARG A 94 1.67 -2.49 -33.22
C ARG A 94 1.50 -1.29 -34.14
N ILE A 95 2.04 -0.13 -33.75
CA ILE A 95 2.06 1.07 -34.61
C ILE A 95 2.83 0.79 -35.89
N PHE A 96 4.01 0.17 -35.80
CA PHE A 96 4.82 -0.16 -36.97
C PHE A 96 4.09 -1.10 -37.96
N GLU A 97 3.43 -2.15 -37.45
CA GLU A 97 2.62 -3.05 -38.27
C GLU A 97 1.49 -2.31 -38.98
N LEU A 98 0.76 -1.47 -38.24
CA LEU A 98 -0.34 -0.67 -38.78
C LEU A 98 0.14 0.33 -39.83
N GLU A 99 1.31 0.93 -39.66
CA GLU A 99 1.90 1.84 -40.65
C GLU A 99 2.25 1.13 -41.96
N ILE A 100 2.77 -0.11 -41.89
CA ILE A 100 3.03 -0.93 -43.07
C ILE A 100 1.71 -1.27 -43.77
N GLU A 101 0.71 -1.75 -43.03
CA GLU A 101 -0.60 -2.10 -43.57
C GLU A 101 -1.28 -0.89 -44.23
N ASN A 102 -1.21 0.28 -43.59
CA ASN A 102 -1.78 1.51 -44.15
C ASN A 102 -1.06 1.93 -45.44
N ARG A 103 0.27 1.76 -45.50
CA ARG A 103 1.06 2.05 -46.70
C ARG A 103 0.69 1.13 -47.85
N THR A 104 0.65 -0.18 -47.61
CA THR A 104 0.30 -1.16 -48.65
C THR A 104 -1.13 -0.99 -49.15
N LEU A 105 -2.08 -0.69 -48.26
CA LEU A 105 -3.46 -0.39 -48.65
C LEU A 105 -3.55 0.88 -49.51
N LYS A 106 -2.82 1.95 -49.15
CA LYS A 106 -2.77 3.18 -49.96
C LYS A 106 -2.18 2.95 -51.34
N GLU A 107 -1.09 2.18 -51.44
CA GLU A 107 -0.47 1.82 -52.72
C GLU A 107 -1.43 0.99 -53.59
N ALA A 108 -2.08 -0.02 -53.01
CA ALA A 108 -3.06 -0.85 -53.72
C ALA A 108 -4.26 -0.01 -54.21
N PHE A 109 -4.75 0.92 -53.38
CA PHE A 109 -5.86 1.80 -53.74
C PHE A 109 -5.50 2.77 -54.88
N GLN A 110 -4.29 3.35 -54.84
CA GLN A 110 -3.79 4.20 -55.93
C GLN A 110 -3.63 3.41 -57.24
N GLN A 111 -3.13 2.18 -57.18
CA GLN A 111 -3.00 1.32 -58.36
C GLN A 111 -4.35 0.91 -58.94
N ALA A 112 -5.37 0.71 -58.10
CA ALA A 112 -6.73 0.39 -58.54
C ALA A 112 -7.45 1.60 -59.18
N LEU A 113 -7.17 2.82 -58.73
CA LEU A 113 -7.71 4.07 -59.30
C LEU A 113 -7.02 4.54 -60.59
N ALA A 114 -5.80 4.07 -60.86
CA ALA A 114 -5.04 4.39 -62.06
C ALA A 114 -5.35 3.47 -63.26
N ARG A 115 -6.29 2.54 -63.12
CA ARG A 115 -6.87 1.69 -64.18
C ARG A 115 -8.25 2.20 -64.57
#